data_AF-A0A370LUY9-F1
#
_entry.id   AF-A0A370LUY9-F1
#
_cell.length_a   1.000
_cell.length_b   1.000
_cell.length_c   1.000
_cell.angle_alpha   90.00
_cell.angle_beta   90.00
_cell.angle_gamma   90.00
#
_symmetry.space_group_name_H-M   'P 1'
#
loop_
_entity.id
_entity.type
_entity.pdbx_description
1 polymer ?
#
loop_
_entity_poly.entity_id
_entity_poly.type
_entity_poly.pdbx_seq_one_letter_code
_entity_poly.pdbx_strand_id
1 'polypeptide(L)'
;MITKQVIVNGTSFRVTLTDQVINQVNNLKDLYAAAYEDPESFEQVSAEISNTINEIAGAVEPEASDSDLDGLIQEIIKVVDNKAAEVEQELQGQAKAAKAPKKKVKSKK
;
A
#
# COMPACT_ATOMS: atom_id res chain seq x y z
N MET A 1 0.97 -10.97 8.42
CA MET A 1 -0.45 -10.62 8.26
C MET A 1 -0.83 -9.56 9.28
N ILE A 2 -1.36 -8.42 8.83
CA ILE A 2 -1.78 -7.30 9.69
C ILE A 2 -3.19 -6.90 9.27
N THR A 3 -4.09 -6.70 10.22
CA THR A 3 -5.45 -6.27 9.92
C THR A 3 -5.63 -4.79 10.24
N LYS A 4 -6.20 -4.02 9.31
CA LYS A 4 -6.48 -2.59 9.44
C LYS A 4 -7.97 -2.34 9.23
N GLN A 5 -8.53 -1.41 9.99
CA GLN A 5 -9.86 -0.88 9.71
C GLN A 5 -9.75 0.37 8.85
N VAL A 6 -10.63 0.46 7.87
CA VAL A 6 -10.80 1.60 6.97
C VAL A 6 -12.29 1.95 6.90
N ILE A 7 -12.61 3.22 6.65
CA ILE A 7 -14.00 3.69 6.56
C ILE A 7 -14.19 4.26 5.16
N VAL A 8 -15.11 3.69 4.39
CA VAL A 8 -15.42 4.10 3.01
C VAL A 8 -16.92 4.32 2.92
N ASN A 9 -17.34 5.48 2.42
CA ASN A 9 -18.76 5.89 2.32
C ASN A 9 -19.60 5.70 3.61
N GLY A 10 -18.96 5.77 4.79
CA GLY A 10 -19.62 5.55 6.08
C GLY A 10 -19.71 4.08 6.51
N THR A 11 -19.25 3.14 5.68
CA THR A 11 -19.12 1.72 6.02
C THR A 11 -17.72 1.42 6.53
N SER A 12 -17.64 0.71 7.66
CA SER A 12 -16.37 0.27 8.23
C SER A 12 -15.99 -1.09 7.64
N PHE A 13 -14.84 -1.11 6.97
CA PHE A 13 -14.26 -2.29 6.35
C PHE A 13 -13.00 -2.73 7.08
N ARG A 14 -12.83 -4.04 7.19
CA ARG A 14 -11.68 -4.66 7.83
C ARG A 14 -10.82 -5.30 6.76
N VAL A 15 -9.69 -4.66 6.48
CA VAL A 15 -8.73 -5.07 5.45
C VAL A 15 -7.67 -5.95 6.08
N THR A 16 -7.46 -7.12 5.51
CA THR A 16 -6.44 -8.06 5.95
C THR A 16 -5.22 -7.99 5.02
N LEU A 17 -4.15 -7.31 5.47
CA LEU A 17 -2.92 -7.16 4.72
C LEU A 17 -2.03 -8.39 4.89
N THR A 18 -2.06 -9.24 3.87
CA THR A 18 -1.11 -10.33 3.64
C THR A 18 -0.09 -9.93 2.58
N ASP A 19 1.01 -10.67 2.47
CA ASP A 19 1.97 -10.50 1.37
C ASP A 19 1.30 -10.66 -0.01
N GLN A 20 0.28 -11.50 -0.12
CA GLN A 20 -0.51 -11.63 -1.34
C GLN A 20 -1.26 -10.35 -1.68
N VAL A 21 -1.98 -9.75 -0.71
CA VAL A 21 -2.70 -8.48 -0.94
C VAL A 21 -1.72 -7.36 -1.28
N ILE A 22 -0.55 -7.31 -0.62
CA ILE A 22 0.49 -6.33 -0.93
C ILE A 22 0.98 -6.49 -2.37
N ASN A 23 1.24 -7.72 -2.81
CA ASN A 23 1.65 -7.99 -4.20
C ASN A 23 0.56 -7.63 -5.21
N GLN A 24 -0.69 -7.97 -4.94
CA GLN A 24 -1.82 -7.60 -5.80
C GLN A 24 -1.97 -6.08 -5.90
N VAL A 25 -1.80 -5.34 -4.80
CA VAL A 25 -1.84 -3.87 -4.80
C VAL A 25 -0.70 -3.27 -5.63
N ASN A 26 0.51 -3.83 -5.54
CA ASN A 26 1.63 -3.39 -6.38
C ASN A 26 1.36 -3.69 -7.86
N ASN A 27 0.87 -4.89 -8.18
CA ASN A 27 0.47 -5.27 -9.54
C ASN A 27 -0.61 -4.33 -10.08
N LEU A 28 -1.59 -3.96 -9.26
CA LEU A 28 -2.64 -3.02 -9.62
C LEU A 28 -2.07 -1.64 -10.01
N LYS A 29 -1.06 -1.15 -9.28
CA LYS A 29 -0.37 0.11 -9.60
C LYS A 29 0.32 0.04 -10.96
N ASP A 30 0.99 -1.08 -11.25
CA ASP A 30 1.69 -1.30 -12.52
C ASP A 30 0.68 -1.43 -13.68
N LEU A 31 -0.42 -2.14 -13.49
CA LEU A 31 -1.50 -2.27 -14.47
C LEU A 31 -2.14 -0.92 -14.78
N TYR A 32 -2.36 -0.06 -13.78
CA TYR A 32 -2.85 1.30 -14.03
C TYR A 32 -1.87 2.10 -14.87
N ALA A 33 -0.57 2.03 -14.59
CA ALA A 33 0.44 2.70 -15.41
C ALA A 33 0.44 2.17 -16.86
N ALA A 34 0.42 0.85 -17.03
CA ALA A 34 0.40 0.21 -18.35
C ALA A 34 -0.84 0.60 -19.19
N ALA A 35 -2.01 0.74 -18.56
CA ALA A 35 -3.24 1.18 -19.22
C ALA A 35 -3.12 2.59 -19.83
N TYR A 36 -2.25 3.45 -19.27
CA TYR A 36 -1.97 4.78 -19.82
C TYR A 36 -0.86 4.78 -20.88
N GLU A 37 0.07 3.82 -20.80
CA GLU A 37 1.20 3.73 -21.72
C GLU A 37 0.83 3.13 -23.07
N ASP A 38 -0.05 2.12 -23.09
CA ASP A 38 -0.44 1.42 -24.32
C ASP A 38 -1.97 1.23 -24.43
N PRO A 39 -2.66 2.09 -25.21
CA PRO A 39 -4.11 2.01 -25.37
C PRO A 39 -4.55 0.76 -26.17
N GLU A 40 -3.67 0.14 -26.96
CA GLU A 40 -3.98 -1.09 -27.70
C GLU A 40 -4.15 -2.29 -26.75
N SER A 41 -3.42 -2.30 -25.64
CA SER A 41 -3.52 -3.32 -24.58
C SER A 41 -4.63 -3.06 -23.57
N PHE A 42 -5.37 -1.95 -23.69
CA PHE A 42 -6.34 -1.51 -22.67
C PHE A 42 -7.38 -2.58 -22.32
N GLU A 43 -7.92 -3.31 -23.31
CA GLU A 43 -8.94 -4.34 -23.04
C GLU A 43 -8.40 -5.44 -22.14
N GLN A 44 -7.20 -5.96 -22.44
CA GLN A 44 -6.56 -6.98 -21.61
C GLN A 44 -6.19 -6.42 -20.22
N VAL A 45 -5.58 -5.24 -20.18
CA VAL A 45 -5.17 -4.60 -18.92
C VAL A 45 -6.40 -4.31 -18.05
N SER A 46 -7.53 -3.90 -18.62
CA SER A 46 -8.77 -3.67 -17.89
C SER A 46 -9.34 -4.93 -17.24
N ALA A 47 -9.22 -6.08 -17.92
CA ALA A 47 -9.62 -7.37 -17.37
C ALA A 47 -8.70 -7.78 -16.20
N GLU A 48 -7.39 -7.57 -16.34
CA GLU A 48 -6.42 -7.85 -15.28
C GLU A 48 -6.61 -6.91 -14.06
N ILE A 49 -6.91 -5.62 -14.30
CA ILE A 49 -7.26 -4.66 -13.25
C ILE A 49 -8.50 -5.15 -12.49
N SER A 50 -9.56 -5.50 -13.21
CA SER A 50 -10.82 -5.97 -12.60
C SER A 50 -10.59 -7.24 -11.76
N ASN A 51 -9.83 -8.21 -12.27
CA ASN A 51 -9.51 -9.42 -11.53
C ASN A 51 -8.71 -9.13 -10.26
N THR A 52 -7.70 -8.25 -10.37
CA THR A 52 -6.87 -7.84 -9.23
C THR A 52 -7.69 -7.10 -8.16
N ILE A 53 -8.62 -6.23 -8.56
CA ILE A 53 -9.53 -5.55 -7.64
C ILE A 53 -10.41 -6.56 -6.88
N ASN A 54 -10.96 -7.55 -7.57
CA ASN A 54 -11.78 -8.58 -6.94
C ASN A 54 -10.99 -9.43 -5.93
N GLU A 55 -9.74 -9.78 -6.25
CA GLU A 55 -8.91 -10.51 -5.29
C GLU A 55 -8.58 -9.67 -4.04
N ILE A 56 -8.31 -8.37 -4.22
CA ILE A 56 -8.08 -7.44 -3.11
C ILE A 56 -9.36 -7.28 -2.27
N ALA A 57 -10.51 -7.10 -2.92
CA ALA A 57 -11.81 -6.96 -2.26
C ALA A 57 -12.18 -8.21 -1.45
N GLY A 58 -11.79 -9.40 -1.92
CA GLY A 58 -11.96 -10.67 -1.19
C GLY A 58 -11.14 -10.75 0.11
N ALA A 59 -10.14 -9.89 0.30
CA ALA A 59 -9.39 -9.78 1.55
C ALA A 59 -10.01 -8.79 2.56
N VAL A 60 -11.21 -8.28 2.26
CA VAL A 60 -11.91 -7.27 3.04
C VAL A 60 -13.26 -7.79 3.55
N GLU A 61 -13.56 -7.47 4.81
CA GLU A 61 -14.83 -7.83 5.44
C GLU A 61 -15.52 -6.60 6.05
N PRO A 62 -16.84 -6.39 5.84
CA PRO A 62 -17.74 -7.18 4.99
C PRO A 62 -17.43 -7.00 3.48
N GLU A 63 -18.06 -7.82 2.65
CA GLU A 63 -17.92 -7.74 1.18
C GLU A 63 -18.27 -6.34 0.70
N ALA A 64 -17.36 -5.73 -0.06
CA ALA A 64 -17.52 -4.37 -0.57
C ALA A 64 -18.52 -4.35 -1.73
N SER A 65 -19.44 -3.39 -1.72
CA SER A 65 -20.33 -3.15 -2.87
C SER A 65 -19.59 -2.37 -3.96
N ASP A 66 -20.06 -2.43 -5.21
CA ASP A 66 -19.44 -1.72 -6.35
C ASP A 66 -19.25 -0.21 -6.11
N SER A 67 -20.19 0.41 -5.37
CA SER A 67 -20.10 1.84 -5.01
C SER A 67 -19.00 2.15 -3.98
N ASP A 68 -18.58 1.17 -3.20
CA ASP A 68 -17.51 1.30 -2.21
C ASP A 68 -16.15 0.87 -2.77
N LEU A 69 -16.13 0.05 -3.84
CA LEU A 69 -14.91 -0.53 -4.41
C LEU A 69 -13.84 0.53 -4.72
N ASP A 70 -14.20 1.62 -5.39
CA ASP A 70 -13.21 2.66 -5.75
C ASP A 70 -12.54 3.25 -4.51
N GLY A 71 -13.34 3.67 -3.52
CA GLY A 71 -12.82 4.22 -2.27
C GLY A 71 -12.03 3.20 -1.44
N LEU A 72 -12.48 1.94 -1.45
CA LEU A 72 -11.82 0.81 -0.78
C LEU A 72 -10.43 0.57 -1.37
N ILE A 73 -10.34 0.45 -2.68
CA ILE A 73 -9.08 0.23 -3.39
C ILE A 73 -8.11 1.39 -3.14
N GLN A 74 -8.58 2.63 -3.21
CA GLN A 74 -7.75 3.80 -2.90
C GLN A 74 -7.20 3.76 -1.47
N GLU A 75 -8.03 3.42 -0.48
CA GLU A 75 -7.58 3.35 0.90
C GLU A 75 -6.61 2.18 1.13
N ILE A 76 -6.83 1.03 0.49
CA ILE A 76 -5.92 -0.12 0.56
C ILE A 76 -4.56 0.24 -0.04
N ILE A 77 -4.52 0.89 -1.22
CA ILE A 77 -3.28 1.38 -1.84
C ILE A 77 -2.53 2.29 -0.86
N LYS A 78 -3.22 3.26 -0.25
CA LYS A 78 -2.61 4.16 0.75
C LYS A 78 -2.09 3.40 1.96
N VAL A 79 -2.81 2.41 2.47
CA VAL A 79 -2.38 1.65 3.65
C VAL A 79 -1.13 0.83 3.34
N VAL A 80 -1.05 0.22 2.16
CA VAL A 80 0.15 -0.51 1.70
C VAL A 80 1.33 0.44 1.50
N ASP A 81 1.11 1.61 0.90
CA ASP A 81 2.17 2.61 0.67
C ASP A 81 2.70 3.19 1.99
N ASN A 82 1.80 3.54 2.93
CA ASN A 82 2.18 3.97 4.27
C ASN A 82 2.97 2.90 5.01
N LYS A 83 2.63 1.62 4.84
CA LYS A 83 3.36 0.50 5.44
C LYS A 83 4.78 0.41 4.88
N ALA A 84 4.94 0.56 3.56
CA ALA A 84 6.26 0.59 2.94
C ALA A 84 7.07 1.79 3.46
N ALA A 85 6.46 2.98 3.53
CA ALA A 85 7.09 4.19 4.04
C ALA A 85 7.46 4.11 5.53
N GLU A 86 6.64 3.50 6.40
CA GLU A 86 6.97 3.24 7.81
C GLU A 86 8.22 2.36 7.93
N VAL A 87 8.29 1.28 7.16
CA VAL A 87 9.45 0.38 7.15
C VAL A 87 10.71 1.11 6.69
N GLU A 88 10.62 1.91 5.62
CA GLU A 88 11.73 2.74 5.15
C GLU A 88 12.16 3.79 6.18
N GLN A 89 11.20 4.43 6.87
CA GLN A 89 11.49 5.40 7.92
C GLN A 89 12.10 4.76 9.17
N GLU A 90 11.70 3.56 9.56
CA GLU A 90 12.32 2.81 10.67
C GLU A 90 13.76 2.40 10.33
N LEU A 91 14.02 1.98 9.09
CA LEU A 91 15.36 1.69 8.59
C LEU A 91 16.26 2.95 8.58
N GLN A 92 15.71 4.09 8.17
CA GLN A 92 16.42 5.38 8.18
C GLN A 92 16.56 5.98 9.60
N GLY A 93 15.60 5.72 10.50
CA GLY A 93 15.60 6.16 11.89
C GLY A 93 16.71 5.50 12.71
N GLN A 94 16.95 4.20 12.49
CA GLN A 94 18.09 3.49 13.07
C GLN A 94 19.43 4.03 12.56
N ALA A 95 19.51 4.50 11.31
CA ALA A 95 20.71 5.11 10.76
C ALA A 95 21.01 6.53 11.34
N LYS A 96 19.99 7.25 11.82
CA LYS A 96 20.15 8.57 12.46
C LYS A 96 20.52 8.49 13.94
N ALA A 97 20.09 7.45 14.67
CA ALA A 97 20.51 7.22 16.06
C ALA A 97 21.99 6.82 16.18
N ALA A 98 22.59 6.22 15.14
CA ALA A 98 24.01 5.87 15.10
C ALA A 98 24.95 7.06 14.76
N LYS A 99 24.40 8.22 14.38
CA LYS A 99 25.18 9.43 14.05
C LYS A 99 24.92 10.58 15.02
N ALA A 100 24.80 10.31 16.32
CA ALA A 100 25.06 11.36 17.31
C ALA A 100 26.59 11.61 17.38
N PRO A 101 27.09 12.80 17.02
CA PRO A 101 28.51 13.09 17.13
C PRO A 101 28.88 13.14 18.62
N LYS A 102 29.66 12.15 19.09
CA LYS A 102 30.34 12.23 20.39
C LYS A 102 31.07 13.58 20.45
N LYS A 103 30.59 14.48 21.31
CA LYS A 103 31.23 15.76 21.63
C LYS A 103 32.73 15.53 21.81
N LYS A 104 33.54 16.21 20.99
CA LYS A 104 34.99 16.26 21.10
C LYS A 104 35.35 16.78 22.50
N VAL A 105 35.81 15.90 23.39
CA VAL A 105 36.62 16.32 24.54
C VAL A 105 38.06 16.41 24.03
N LYS A 106 38.45 17.58 23.54
CA LYS A 106 39.85 17.99 23.48
C LYS A 106 40.08 18.97 24.63
N SER A 107 40.94 18.60 25.57
CA SER A 107 42.13 19.39 25.87
C SER A 107 43.00 18.65 26.87
N LYS A 108 44.20 18.31 26.40
CA LYS A 108 45.34 17.88 27.20
C LYS A 108 46.34 19.02 27.14
N LYS A 109 46.58 19.70 28.26
CA LYS A 109 47.92 20.13 28.70
C LYS A 109 47.84 20.55 30.16
#